data_AF-A0AAD8SA28-F1
#
_entry.id   AF-A0AAD8SA28-F1
#
_cell.length_a   1.000
_cell.length_b   1.000
_cell.length_c   1.000
_cell.angle_alpha   90.00
_cell.angle_beta   90.00
_cell.angle_gamma   90.00
#
_symmetry.space_group_name_H-M   'P 1'
#
loop_
_entity.id
_entity.type
_entity.pdbx_description
1 polymer ?
#
loop_
_entity_poly.entity_id
_entity_poly.type
_entity_poly.pdbx_seq_one_letter_code
_entity_poly.pdbx_strand_id
1 'polypeptide(L)'
;MTGKGEAAAQHREEEEDGEMVGVVKLISAEGFEFVIDKKAAMVSNTLRNMLTSPGGFAESRDNEVRFPEISTAILEKICQYFYWSLHYASGKETAEFPIEPEITLELMMAANYLDT
;
A
#
# COMPACT_ATOMS: atom_id res chain seq x y z
N MET A 1 48.67 -30.20 12.31
CA MET A 1 48.94 -30.24 10.86
C MET A 1 47.98 -31.25 10.27
N THR A 2 47.00 -31.01 9.40
CA THR A 2 46.50 -29.82 8.70
C THR A 2 45.12 -30.29 8.21
N GLY A 3 44.03 -29.73 8.73
CA GLY A 3 42.68 -30.00 8.23
C GLY A 3 42.30 -28.89 7.26
N LYS A 4 42.27 -29.20 5.97
CA LYS A 4 41.92 -28.30 4.87
C LYS A 4 40.57 -27.63 5.11
N GLY A 5 40.52 -26.32 4.85
CA GLY A 5 39.27 -25.61 4.67
C GLY A 5 38.67 -25.91 3.30
N GLU A 6 37.34 -25.93 3.26
CA GLU A 6 36.55 -25.68 2.07
C GLU A 6 35.47 -24.67 2.46
N ALA A 7 35.60 -23.48 1.87
CA ALA A 7 34.58 -22.46 1.82
C ALA A 7 33.65 -22.71 0.62
N ALA A 8 32.46 -22.11 0.69
CA ALA A 8 31.42 -21.94 -0.34
C ALA A 8 30.13 -22.67 0.05
N ALA A 9 28.94 -22.08 0.03
CA ALA A 9 28.52 -20.82 -0.57
C ALA A 9 27.45 -20.17 0.31
N GLN A 10 27.62 -18.87 0.54
CA GLN A 10 26.53 -17.98 0.90
C GLN A 10 25.53 -17.98 -0.27
N HIS A 11 24.34 -18.55 -0.08
CA HIS A 11 23.17 -17.98 -0.74
C HIS A 11 22.75 -16.81 0.12
N ARG A 12 23.40 -15.68 -0.16
CA ARG A 12 22.81 -14.38 0.12
C ARG A 12 21.66 -14.31 -0.88
N GLU A 13 20.44 -14.51 -0.41
CA GLU A 13 19.27 -14.05 -1.13
C GLU A 13 19.49 -12.54 -1.27
N GLU A 14 19.99 -12.14 -2.42
CA GLU A 14 19.89 -10.78 -2.90
C GLU A 14 18.39 -10.58 -3.03
N GLU A 15 17.77 -10.02 -1.98
CA GLU A 15 16.44 -9.44 -2.09
C GLU A 15 16.55 -8.45 -3.25
N GLU A 16 16.04 -8.87 -4.40
CA GLU A 16 15.94 -8.02 -5.56
C GLU A 16 15.16 -6.78 -5.07
N ASP A 17 15.85 -5.64 -5.05
CA ASP A 17 15.27 -4.30 -5.17
C ASP A 17 14.54 -4.27 -6.54
N GLY A 18 13.52 -5.11 -6.68
CA GLY A 18 12.56 -5.13 -7.74
C GLY A 18 11.76 -3.86 -7.56
N GLU A 19 12.25 -2.82 -8.21
CA GLU A 19 11.61 -1.52 -8.36
C GLU A 19 10.09 -1.72 -8.30
N MET A 20 9.45 -1.19 -7.26
CA MET A 20 8.02 -1.36 -6.95
C MET A 20 7.17 -0.64 -8.01
N VAL A 21 7.23 -1.13 -9.24
CA VAL A 21 6.65 -0.57 -10.45
C VAL A 21 5.38 -1.34 -10.73
N GLY A 22 4.27 -0.64 -10.76
CA GLY A 22 2.97 -1.22 -11.03
C GLY A 22 1.86 -0.39 -10.45
N VAL A 23 0.65 -0.74 -10.86
CA VAL A 23 -0.58 -0.15 -10.35
C VAL A 23 -1.38 -1.20 -9.60
N VAL A 24 -2.21 -0.73 -8.68
CA VAL A 24 -3.21 -1.55 -8.00
C VAL A 24 -4.59 -0.92 -8.21
N LYS A 25 -5.60 -1.77 -8.26
CA LYS A 25 -6.99 -1.35 -8.38
C LYS A 25 -7.66 -1.44 -7.02
N LEU A 26 -8.13 -0.31 -6.51
CA LEU A 26 -8.93 -0.24 -5.29
C LEU A 26 -10.39 -0.03 -5.69
N ILE A 27 -11.28 -0.90 -5.21
CA ILE A 27 -12.68 -0.93 -5.64
C ILE A 27 -13.58 -0.57 -4.47
N SER A 28 -14.40 0.46 -4.62
CA SER A 28 -15.33 0.92 -3.57
C SER A 28 -16.53 0.01 -3.39
N ALA A 29 -17.36 0.29 -2.38
CA ALA A 29 -18.61 -0.39 -2.10
C ALA A 29 -19.59 -0.35 -3.29
N GLU A 30 -19.60 0.76 -4.04
CA GLU A 30 -20.42 0.93 -5.25
C GLU A 30 -19.79 0.32 -6.51
N GLY A 31 -18.58 -0.26 -6.39
CA GLY A 31 -17.87 -0.89 -7.49
C GLY A 31 -17.05 0.06 -8.37
N PHE A 32 -16.85 1.30 -7.95
CA PHE A 32 -15.98 2.24 -8.67
C PHE A 32 -14.52 1.81 -8.52
N GLU A 33 -13.78 1.81 -9.62
CA GLU A 33 -12.40 1.34 -9.68
C GLU A 33 -11.40 2.52 -9.70
N PHE A 34 -10.60 2.64 -8.63
CA PHE A 34 -9.48 3.56 -8.57
C PHE A 34 -8.19 2.83 -8.92
N VAL A 35 -7.52 3.24 -9.99
CA VAL A 35 -6.20 2.71 -10.37
C VAL A 35 -5.12 3.66 -9.87
N ILE A 36 -4.30 3.21 -8.93
CA ILE A 36 -3.26 4.01 -8.28
C ILE A 36 -1.90 3.31 -8.34
N ASP A 37 -0.83 4.07 -8.18
CA ASP A 37 0.52 3.51 -8.09
C ASP A 37 0.64 2.58 -6.89
N LYS A 38 1.23 1.41 -7.09
CA LYS A 38 1.49 0.43 -6.02
C LYS A 38 2.31 1.08 -4.90
N LYS A 39 3.25 1.97 -5.24
CA LYS A 39 4.05 2.74 -4.28
C LYS A 39 3.19 3.64 -3.38
N ALA A 40 2.14 4.27 -3.91
CA ALA A 40 1.22 5.08 -3.13
C ALA A 40 0.35 4.19 -2.24
N ALA A 41 -0.17 3.07 -2.76
CA ALA A 41 -0.95 2.10 -1.99
C ALA A 41 -0.21 1.55 -0.76
N MET A 42 1.13 1.45 -0.83
CA MET A 42 1.97 1.01 0.30
C MET A 42 1.99 1.99 1.48
N VAL A 43 1.43 3.20 1.36
CA VAL A 43 1.22 4.08 2.54
C VAL A 43 0.37 3.36 3.59
N SER A 44 -0.57 2.51 3.17
CA SER A 44 -1.34 1.63 4.05
C SER A 44 -0.59 0.34 4.37
N ASN A 45 -0.40 0.05 5.65
CA ASN A 45 0.18 -1.22 6.09
C ASN A 45 -0.78 -2.39 5.81
N THR A 46 -2.09 -2.18 5.92
CA THR A 46 -3.10 -3.19 5.57
C THR A 46 -2.98 -3.59 4.09
N LEU A 47 -2.92 -2.61 3.18
CA LEU A 47 -2.74 -2.86 1.75
C LEU A 47 -1.39 -3.49 1.43
N ARG A 48 -0.32 -3.03 2.10
CA ARG A 48 1.01 -3.67 1.99
C ARG A 48 0.91 -5.16 2.29
N ASN A 49 0.34 -5.52 3.44
CA ASN A 49 0.19 -6.90 3.86
C ASN A 49 -0.65 -7.71 2.86
N MET A 50 -1.77 -7.16 2.38
CA MET A 50 -2.63 -7.83 1.39
C MET A 50 -1.90 -8.08 0.04
N LEU A 51 -1.11 -7.12 -0.41
CA LEU A 51 -0.48 -7.15 -1.74
C LEU A 51 0.87 -7.87 -1.76
N THR A 52 1.59 -7.95 -0.63
CA THR A 52 2.94 -8.54 -0.55
C THR A 52 3.00 -9.85 0.22
N SER A 53 1.90 -10.33 0.82
CA SER A 53 1.93 -11.58 1.59
C SER A 53 2.28 -12.80 0.70
N PRO A 54 3.38 -13.52 1.00
CA PRO A 54 3.72 -14.75 0.29
C PRO A 54 2.79 -15.87 0.79
N GLY A 55 1.64 -16.04 0.14
CA GLY A 55 0.67 -17.02 0.62
C GLY A 55 -0.67 -17.11 -0.10
N GLY A 56 -0.93 -16.31 -1.14
CA GLY A 56 -2.12 -16.51 -1.97
C GLY A 56 -3.42 -16.03 -1.34
N PHE A 57 -3.47 -14.77 -0.90
CA PHE A 57 -4.73 -14.03 -0.99
C PHE A 57 -5.01 -13.77 -2.47
N ALA A 58 -6.24 -14.04 -2.94
CA ALA A 58 -6.62 -13.89 -4.35
C ALA A 58 -6.32 -12.47 -4.89
N GLU A 59 -6.37 -11.47 -4.03
CA GLU A 59 -6.12 -10.05 -4.30
C GLU A 59 -4.69 -9.75 -4.81
N SER A 60 -3.69 -10.50 -4.34
CA SER A 60 -2.29 -10.34 -4.77
C SER A 60 -2.05 -10.82 -6.21
N ARG A 61 -2.90 -11.73 -6.72
CA ARG A 61 -2.79 -12.25 -8.09
C ARG A 61 -3.30 -11.27 -9.13
N ASP A 62 -4.37 -10.55 -8.81
CA ASP A 62 -5.04 -9.64 -9.76
C ASP A 62 -4.62 -8.17 -9.54
N ASN A 63 -3.83 -7.87 -8.50
CA ASN A 63 -3.53 -6.50 -8.04
C ASN A 63 -4.81 -5.68 -7.80
N GLU A 64 -5.89 -6.34 -7.36
CA GLU A 64 -7.17 -5.71 -7.05
C GLU A 64 -7.53 -5.93 -5.58
N VAL A 65 -8.02 -4.89 -4.90
CA VAL A 65 -8.53 -4.95 -3.53
C VAL A 65 -9.92 -4.33 -3.50
N ARG A 66 -10.88 -5.04 -2.88
CA ARG A 66 -12.28 -4.62 -2.81
C ARG A 66 -12.64 -4.18 -1.39
N PHE A 67 -13.28 -3.03 -1.28
CA PHE A 67 -13.76 -2.46 -0.02
C PHE A 67 -15.29 -2.39 -0.01
N PRO A 68 -15.97 -3.46 0.43
CA PRO A 68 -17.44 -3.51 0.40
C PRO A 68 -18.12 -2.51 1.37
N GLU A 69 -17.37 -1.96 2.32
CA GLU A 69 -17.88 -1.04 3.35
C GLU A 69 -17.36 0.41 3.19
N ILE A 70 -16.48 0.68 2.21
CA ILE A 70 -15.93 2.02 1.98
C ILE A 70 -16.60 2.62 0.75
N SER A 71 -17.33 3.71 0.93
CA SER A 71 -17.98 4.42 -0.17
C SER A 71 -16.96 5.02 -1.15
N THR A 72 -17.40 5.27 -2.38
CA THR A 72 -16.57 5.83 -3.46
C THR A 72 -15.95 7.17 -3.05
N ALA A 73 -16.72 8.04 -2.40
CA ALA A 73 -16.25 9.36 -1.97
C ALA A 73 -15.13 9.25 -0.92
N ILE A 74 -15.24 8.30 0.00
CA ILE A 74 -14.21 8.07 1.02
C ILE A 74 -12.98 7.41 0.42
N LEU A 75 -13.15 6.41 -0.44
CA LEU A 75 -12.03 5.75 -1.10
C LEU A 75 -11.25 6.72 -2.00
N GLU A 76 -11.93 7.65 -2.67
CA GLU A 76 -11.29 8.75 -3.42
C GLU A 76 -10.39 9.60 -2.51
N LYS A 77 -10.89 10.02 -1.34
CA LYS A 77 -10.13 10.80 -0.36
C LYS A 77 -8.94 10.04 0.20
N ILE A 78 -9.06 8.74 0.42
CA ILE A 78 -7.95 7.88 0.81
C ILE A 78 -6.88 7.83 -0.30
N CYS A 79 -7.28 7.68 -1.56
CA CYS A 79 -6.34 7.69 -2.68
C CYS A 79 -5.59 9.03 -2.75
N GLN A 80 -6.28 10.15 -2.57
CA GLN A 80 -5.66 11.48 -2.48
C GLN A 80 -4.66 11.55 -1.31
N TYR A 81 -5.03 11.02 -0.15
CA TYR A 81 -4.15 10.96 1.03
C TYR A 81 -2.89 10.14 0.76
N PHE A 82 -2.97 8.99 0.07
CA PHE A 82 -1.79 8.20 -0.25
C PHE A 82 -0.74 8.98 -1.06
N TYR A 83 -1.19 9.71 -2.08
CA TYR A 83 -0.28 10.54 -2.87
C TYR A 83 0.25 11.74 -2.10
N TRP A 84 -0.60 12.39 -1.29
CA TRP A 84 -0.19 13.46 -0.40
C TRP A 84 0.88 12.94 0.57
N SER A 85 0.61 11.87 1.32
CA SER A 85 1.53 11.27 2.28
C SER A 85 2.86 10.91 1.63
N LEU A 86 2.84 10.30 0.44
CA LEU A 86 4.06 9.95 -0.30
C LEU A 86 4.89 11.18 -0.70
N HIS A 87 4.25 12.28 -1.09
CA HIS A 87 4.90 13.52 -1.48
C HIS A 87 5.53 14.24 -0.27
N TYR A 88 4.79 14.30 0.84
CA TYR A 88 5.16 15.04 2.04
C TYR A 88 5.98 14.22 3.05
N ALA A 89 6.12 12.90 2.88
CA ALA A 89 6.92 12.02 3.74
C ALA A 89 8.40 12.42 3.83
N SER A 90 8.94 13.15 2.84
CA SER A 90 10.32 13.65 2.86
C SER A 90 10.55 14.87 3.75
N GLY A 91 9.48 15.45 4.33
CA GLY A 91 9.54 16.59 5.26
C GLY A 91 9.95 17.92 4.64
N LYS A 92 10.02 18.02 3.31
CA LYS A 92 10.45 19.23 2.59
C LYS A 92 9.36 20.31 2.48
N GLU A 93 8.10 19.93 2.63
CA GLU A 93 6.97 20.83 2.54
C GLU A 93 5.96 20.56 3.66
N THR A 94 5.23 21.58 4.09
CA THR A 94 4.27 21.55 5.21
C THR A 94 2.88 21.95 4.73
N ALA A 95 2.34 21.27 3.71
CA ALA A 95 0.97 21.50 3.28
C ALA A 95 0.00 20.64 4.11
N GLU A 96 -1.09 21.20 4.60
CA GLU A 96 -2.13 20.42 5.29
C GLU A 96 -2.97 19.62 4.28
N PHE A 97 -3.45 18.43 4.68
CA PHE A 97 -4.40 17.65 3.90
C PHE A 97 -5.84 18.08 4.23
N PRO A 98 -6.59 18.66 3.28
CA PRO A 98 -7.93 19.17 3.56
C PRO A 98 -8.95 18.02 3.69
N ILE A 99 -9.69 18.03 4.80
CA ILE A 99 -10.77 17.07 5.09
C ILE A 99 -12.06 17.84 5.35
N GLU A 100 -13.11 17.51 4.59
CA GLU A 100 -14.43 18.08 4.77
C GLU A 100 -15.07 17.56 6.07
N PRO A 101 -15.69 18.42 6.90
CA PRO A 101 -16.30 18.01 8.16
C PRO A 101 -17.28 16.85 8.01
N GLU A 102 -18.04 16.83 6.92
CA GLU A 102 -19.09 15.86 6.64
C GLU A 102 -18.59 14.42 6.48
N ILE A 103 -17.33 14.24 6.07
CA ILE A 103 -16.75 12.91 5.79
C ILE A 103 -15.82 12.42 6.91
N THR A 104 -15.55 13.25 7.91
CA THR A 104 -14.49 13.03 8.91
C THR A 104 -14.61 11.68 9.63
N LEU A 105 -15.82 11.31 10.06
CA LEU A 105 -16.02 10.07 10.84
C LEU A 105 -15.79 8.81 9.99
N GLU A 106 -16.36 8.78 8.78
CA GLU A 106 -16.20 7.64 7.88
C GLU A 106 -14.75 7.51 7.40
N LEU A 107 -14.10 8.65 7.08
CA LEU A 107 -12.69 8.68 6.72
C LEU A 107 -11.79 8.22 7.88
N MET A 108 -12.08 8.59 9.13
CA MET A 108 -11.33 8.13 10.30
C MET A 108 -11.46 6.61 10.51
N MET A 109 -12.66 6.06 10.32
CA MET A 109 -12.88 4.61 10.39
C MET A 109 -12.09 3.87 9.30
N ALA A 110 -12.12 4.40 8.07
CA ALA A 110 -11.39 3.83 6.95
C ALA A 110 -9.86 3.93 7.13
N ALA A 111 -9.36 5.06 7.62
CA ALA A 111 -7.94 5.25 7.93
C ALA A 111 -7.47 4.26 9.01
N ASN A 112 -8.26 4.07 10.07
CA ASN A 112 -7.95 3.08 11.11
C ASN A 112 -7.94 1.64 10.55
N TYR A 113 -8.85 1.31 9.64
CA TYR A 113 -8.86 0.00 8.97
C TYR A 113 -7.63 -0.20 8.06
N LEU A 114 -7.22 0.85 7.35
CA LEU A 114 -6.08 0.80 6.43
C LEU A 114 -4.73 0.92 7.12
N ASP A 115 -4.69 1.26 8.40
CA ASP A 115 -3.46 1.49 9.18
C ASP A 115 -2.52 2.46 8.46
N THR A 116 -2.96 3.73 8.42
CA THR A 116 -2.41 4.84 7.63
C THR A 116 -2.22 6.11 8.44
#